data_AF-A0A9E0T6C3-F1
#
_entry.id   AF-A0A9E0T6C3-F1
#
_cell.length_a   1.000
_cell.length_b   1.000
_cell.length_c   1.000
_cell.angle_alpha   90.00
_cell.angle_beta   90.00
_cell.angle_gamma   90.00
#
_symmetry.space_group_name_H-M   'P 1'
#
loop_
_entity.id
_entity.type
_entity.pdbx_description
1 polymer ?
#
loop_
_entity_poly.entity_id
_entity_poly.type
_entity_poly.pdbx_seq_one_letter_code
_entity_poly.pdbx_strand_id
1 'polypeptide(L)'
;MKDIEKIAKAIEADAGQALPQLRQALSEAAQRKGRTTTPEQMLVRAARVKLSLSQAELAERIGTPVATLRDWEQGRFAPPGVALRLLRLLLAHPGLVNELAAA
;
A
#
# COMPACT_ATOMS: atom_id res chain seq x y z
N MET A 1 -24.86 15.73 -1.75
CA MET A 1 -23.43 15.83 -2.06
C MET A 1 -22.71 16.24 -0.78
N LYS A 2 -21.63 15.57 -0.36
CA LYS A 2 -20.91 15.95 0.87
C LYS A 2 -20.34 17.37 0.69
N ASP A 3 -20.53 18.25 1.66
CA ASP A 3 -19.98 19.60 1.64
C ASP A 3 -18.46 19.54 1.86
N ILE A 4 -17.69 19.67 0.77
CA ILE A 4 -16.22 19.58 0.77
C ILE A 4 -15.60 20.69 1.62
N GLU A 5 -16.18 21.89 1.64
CA GLU A 5 -15.63 23.01 2.42
C GLU A 5 -15.78 22.77 3.91
N LYS A 6 -16.94 22.25 4.34
CA LYS A 6 -17.14 21.88 5.75
C LYS A 6 -16.14 20.80 6.20
N ILE A 7 -15.86 19.82 5.34
CA ILE A 7 -14.89 18.75 5.63
C ILE A 7 -13.46 19.29 5.67
N ALA A 8 -13.06 20.11 4.69
CA ALA A 8 -11.72 20.68 4.62
C ALA A 8 -11.40 21.53 5.86
N LYS A 9 -12.33 22.40 6.27
CA LYS A 9 -12.16 23.23 7.47
C LYS A 9 -12.00 22.40 8.75
N ALA A 10 -12.75 21.31 8.89
CA ALA A 10 -12.63 20.44 10.05
C ALA A 10 -11.26 19.76 10.12
N ILE A 11 -10.74 19.28 8.99
CA ILE A 11 -9.42 18.64 8.90
C ILE A 11 -8.29 19.66 9.15
N GLU A 12 -8.36 20.86 8.56
CA GLU A 12 -7.35 21.90 8.77
C GLU A 12 -7.33 22.40 10.22
N ALA A 13 -8.50 22.48 10.87
CA ALA A 13 -8.61 22.81 12.29
C ALA A 13 -7.97 21.74 13.19
N ASP A 14 -8.21 20.46 12.91
CA ASP A 14 -7.61 19.34 13.63
C ASP A 14 -6.09 19.25 13.41
N ALA A 15 -5.65 19.47 12.16
CA ALA A 15 -4.23 19.48 11.80
C ALA A 15 -3.47 20.72 12.31
N GLY A 16 -4.19 21.77 12.74
CA GLY A 16 -3.60 23.03 13.20
C GLY A 16 -2.89 23.84 12.11
N GLN A 17 -3.10 23.50 10.83
CA GLN A 17 -2.45 24.17 9.70
C GLN A 17 -3.32 24.13 8.45
N ALA A 18 -3.10 25.11 7.57
CA ALA A 18 -3.70 25.10 6.24
C ALA A 18 -3.10 23.97 5.38
N LEU A 19 -3.94 23.32 4.59
CA LEU A 19 -3.56 22.23 3.68
C LEU A 19 -3.94 22.66 2.25
N PRO A 20 -3.04 23.35 1.52
CA PRO A 20 -3.38 24.05 0.28
C PRO A 20 -4.06 23.18 -0.79
N GLN A 21 -3.73 21.89 -0.84
CA GLN A 21 -4.28 20.94 -1.84
C GLN A 21 -5.44 20.08 -1.31
N LEU A 22 -5.87 20.27 -0.06
CA LEU A 22 -6.88 19.40 0.55
C LEU A 22 -8.22 19.46 -0.19
N ARG A 23 -8.66 20.66 -0.56
CA ARG A 23 -9.93 20.87 -1.29
C ARG A 23 -9.91 20.15 -2.64
N GLN A 24 -8.82 20.27 -3.37
CA GLN A 24 -8.61 19.58 -4.64
C GLN A 24 -8.64 18.06 -4.43
N ALA A 25 -7.88 17.53 -3.48
CA ALA A 25 -7.84 16.10 -3.17
C ALA A 25 -9.21 15.55 -2.75
N LEU A 26 -9.98 16.29 -1.94
CA LEU A 26 -11.34 15.91 -1.53
C LEU A 26 -12.32 15.91 -2.72
N SER A 27 -12.17 16.86 -3.66
CA SER A 27 -12.96 16.90 -4.90
C SER A 27 -12.63 15.72 -5.82
N GLU A 28 -11.35 15.42 -6.02
CA GLU A 28 -10.90 14.25 -6.78
C GLU A 28 -11.41 12.95 -6.14
N ALA A 29 -11.31 12.81 -4.82
CA ALA A 29 -11.83 11.66 -4.09
C ALA A 29 -13.36 11.52 -4.22
N ALA A 30 -14.11 12.62 -4.13
CA ALA A 30 -15.56 12.63 -4.33
C ALA A 30 -15.95 12.19 -5.75
N GLN A 31 -15.12 12.49 -6.74
CA GLN A 31 -15.27 12.07 -8.13
C GLN A 31 -14.68 10.68 -8.42
N ARG A 32 -14.13 9.99 -7.42
CA ARG A 32 -13.36 8.74 -7.57
C ARG A 32 -12.19 8.85 -8.55
N LYS A 33 -11.59 10.04 -8.68
CA LYS A 33 -10.43 10.34 -9.54
C LYS A 33 -9.08 10.18 -8.83
N GLY A 34 -9.04 9.46 -7.71
CA GLY A 34 -7.80 9.16 -6.98
C GLY A 34 -7.12 7.88 -7.47
N ARG A 35 -5.88 7.63 -7.01
CA ARG A 35 -5.22 6.33 -7.24
C ARG A 35 -6.08 5.21 -6.66
N THR A 36 -6.42 4.25 -7.50
CA THR A 36 -7.09 3.01 -7.10
C THR A 36 -6.04 1.94 -6.84
N THR A 37 -6.05 1.35 -5.64
CA THR A 37 -5.22 0.18 -5.32
C THR A 37 -5.99 -1.09 -5.67
N THR A 38 -5.39 -2.00 -6.42
CA THR A 38 -6.00 -3.28 -6.75
C THR A 38 -5.95 -4.25 -5.56
N PRO A 39 -6.81 -5.28 -5.51
CA PRO A 39 -6.73 -6.34 -4.50
C PRO A 39 -5.34 -6.99 -4.41
N GLU A 40 -4.66 -7.14 -5.55
CA GLU A 40 -3.30 -7.67 -5.67
C GLU A 40 -2.28 -6.78 -4.97
N GLN A 41 -2.40 -5.46 -5.14
CA GLN A 41 -1.51 -4.49 -4.49
C GLN A 41 -1.77 -4.44 -2.98
N MET A 42 -3.04 -4.53 -2.55
CA MET A 42 -3.37 -4.66 -1.13
C MET A 42 -2.84 -5.95 -0.51
N LEU A 43 -2.84 -7.06 -1.27
CA LEU A 43 -2.31 -8.35 -0.81
C LEU A 43 -0.82 -8.26 -0.47
N VAL A 44 -0.01 -7.54 -1.25
CA VAL A 44 1.43 -7.38 -0.98
C VAL A 44 1.65 -6.75 0.39
N ARG A 45 0.99 -5.60 0.64
CA ARG A 45 1.09 -4.91 1.93
C ARG A 45 0.56 -5.75 3.08
N ALA A 46 -0.57 -6.44 2.87
CA ALA A 46 -1.18 -7.30 3.89
C ALA A 46 -0.28 -8.48 4.26
N ALA A 47 0.34 -9.12 3.26
CA ALA A 47 1.29 -10.21 3.48
C ALA A 47 2.49 -9.74 4.30
N ARG A 48 3.08 -8.60 3.92
CA ARG A 48 4.22 -8.01 4.65
C ARG A 48 3.90 -7.76 6.12
N VAL A 49 2.77 -7.11 6.39
CA VAL A 49 2.34 -6.77 7.76
C VAL A 49 2.06 -8.04 8.57
N LYS A 50 1.39 -9.03 7.97
CA LYS A 50 1.09 -10.30 8.64
C LYS A 50 2.34 -11.14 8.94
N LEU A 51 3.38 -11.00 8.13
CA LEU A 51 4.69 -11.62 8.35
C LEU A 51 5.59 -10.81 9.30
N SER A 52 5.14 -9.65 9.79
CA SER A 52 5.90 -8.76 10.67
C SER A 52 7.24 -8.31 10.06
N LEU A 53 7.27 -8.06 8.76
CA LEU A 53 8.47 -7.61 8.04
C LEU A 53 8.40 -6.13 7.66
N SER A 54 9.56 -5.48 7.64
CA SER A 54 9.77 -4.23 6.94
C SER A 54 9.71 -4.42 5.43
N GLN A 55 9.59 -3.31 4.68
CA GLN A 55 9.63 -3.37 3.22
C GLN A 55 10.97 -3.92 2.71
N ALA A 56 12.08 -3.60 3.38
CA ALA A 56 13.38 -4.09 2.98
C ALA A 56 13.51 -5.61 3.20
N GLU A 57 13.10 -6.11 4.37
CA GLU A 57 13.18 -7.55 4.68
C GLU A 57 12.28 -8.39 3.78
N LEU A 58 11.05 -7.94 3.49
CA LEU A 58 10.22 -8.68 2.55
C LEU A 58 10.82 -8.67 1.15
N ALA A 59 11.30 -7.51 0.69
CA ALA A 59 11.91 -7.36 -0.62
C ALA A 59 13.11 -8.29 -0.81
N GLU A 60 14.00 -8.34 0.19
CA GLU A 60 15.13 -9.27 0.25
C GLU A 60 14.66 -10.73 0.12
N ARG A 61 13.74 -11.17 0.98
CA ARG A 61 13.28 -12.57 1.03
C ARG A 61 12.61 -13.03 -0.26
N ILE A 62 11.90 -12.14 -0.96
CA ILE A 62 11.25 -12.50 -2.24
C ILE A 62 12.12 -12.17 -3.46
N GLY A 63 13.39 -11.80 -3.27
CA GLY A 63 14.34 -11.51 -4.34
C GLY A 63 13.90 -10.36 -5.25
N THR A 64 13.33 -9.30 -4.69
CA THR A 64 12.78 -8.15 -5.43
C THR A 64 13.41 -6.85 -4.94
N PRO A 65 13.73 -5.87 -5.82
CA PRO A 65 14.20 -4.57 -5.35
C PRO A 65 13.18 -3.87 -4.44
N VAL A 66 13.64 -3.25 -3.35
CA VAL A 66 12.75 -2.54 -2.40
C VAL A 66 11.92 -1.44 -3.06
N ALA A 67 12.46 -0.78 -4.09
CA ALA A 67 11.73 0.21 -4.88
C ALA A 67 10.54 -0.41 -5.61
N THR A 68 10.73 -1.59 -6.22
CA THR A 68 9.67 -2.35 -6.88
C THR A 68 8.59 -2.79 -5.90
N LEU A 69 8.97 -3.30 -4.71
CA LEU A 69 8.00 -3.62 -3.66
C LEU A 69 7.16 -2.39 -3.26
N ARG A 70 7.80 -1.24 -3.09
CA ARG A 70 7.11 0.03 -2.78
C ARG A 70 6.15 0.45 -3.87
N ASP A 71 6.53 0.29 -5.14
CA ASP A 71 5.66 0.62 -6.25
C ASP A 71 4.41 -0.28 -6.28
N TRP A 72 4.54 -1.55 -5.90
CA TRP A 72 3.39 -2.44 -5.72
C TRP A 72 2.49 -2.01 -4.57
N GLU A 73 3.06 -1.78 -3.38
CA GLU A 73 2.27 -1.40 -2.20
C GLU A 73 1.58 -0.04 -2.33
N GLN A 74 2.17 0.90 -3.07
CA GLN A 74 1.63 2.24 -3.30
C GLN A 74 0.67 2.32 -4.48
N GLY A 75 0.45 1.21 -5.18
CA GLY A 75 -0.46 1.16 -6.30
C GLY A 75 0.09 1.74 -7.61
N ARG A 76 1.41 1.98 -7.70
CA ARG A 76 2.06 2.51 -8.91
C ARG A 76 2.18 1.45 -10.01
N PHE A 77 2.45 0.20 -9.64
CA PHE A 77 2.46 -0.95 -10.55
C PHE A 77 1.75 -2.15 -9.93
N ALA A 78 1.21 -3.04 -10.75
CA ALA A 78 0.68 -4.31 -10.28
C ALA A 78 1.82 -5.32 -10.07
N PRO A 79 1.82 -6.09 -8.96
CA PRO A 79 2.77 -7.19 -8.80
C PRO A 79 2.51 -8.29 -9.84
N PRO A 80 3.55 -8.96 -10.34
CA PRO A 80 3.39 -10.07 -11.26
C PRO A 80 2.68 -11.25 -10.57
N GLY A 81 1.97 -12.08 -11.35
CA GLY A 81 1.21 -13.22 -10.83
C GLY A 81 2.04 -14.22 -10.02
N VAL A 82 3.33 -14.36 -10.33
CA VAL A 82 4.26 -15.20 -9.58
C VAL A 82 4.51 -14.66 -8.16
N ALA A 83 4.73 -13.36 -8.01
CA ALA A 83 4.90 -12.73 -6.71
C ALA A 83 3.62 -12.87 -5.87
N LEU A 84 2.45 -12.72 -6.48
CA LEU A 84 1.17 -12.93 -5.80
C LEU A 84 0.98 -14.37 -5.33
N ARG A 85 1.37 -15.37 -6.13
CA ARG A 85 1.32 -16.78 -5.72
C ARG A 85 2.28 -17.06 -4.57
N LEU A 86 3.51 -16.57 -4.63
CA LEU A 86 4.49 -16.70 -3.55
C LEU A 86 3.96 -16.07 -2.24
N LEU A 87 3.42 -14.86 -2.30
CA LEU A 87 2.88 -14.18 -1.12
C LEU A 87 1.68 -14.93 -0.53
N ARG A 88 0.79 -15.50 -1.37
CA ARG A 88 -0.30 -16.37 -0.88
C ARG A 88 0.25 -17.63 -0.20
N LEU A 89 1.31 -18.23 -0.74
CA LEU A 89 1.97 -19.39 -0.14
C LEU A 89 2.57 -19.03 1.23
N LEU A 90 3.29 -17.91 1.31
CA LEU A 90 3.86 -17.42 2.58
C LEU A 90 2.79 -17.08 3.61
N LEU A 91 1.62 -16.61 3.17
CA LEU A 91 0.49 -16.37 4.07
C LEU A 91 -0.16 -17.64 4.60
N ALA A 92 -0.15 -18.72 3.81
CA ALA A 92 -0.64 -20.04 4.22
C ALA A 92 0.39 -20.77 5.10
N HIS A 93 1.68 -20.56 4.84
CA HIS A 93 2.79 -21.20 5.53
C HIS A 93 3.85 -20.16 5.93
N PRO A 94 3.64 -19.38 7.00
CA PRO A 94 4.55 -18.30 7.41
C PRO A 94 5.98 -18.75 7.68
N GLY A 95 6.21 -20.00 8.11
CA GLY A 95 7.54 -20.55 8.36
C GLY A 95 8.47 -20.52 7.15
N LEU A 96 7.92 -20.66 5.93
CA LEU A 96 8.68 -20.65 4.68
C LEU A 96 9.42 -19.32 4.45
N VAL A 97 8.97 -18.23 5.09
CA VAL A 97 9.61 -16.92 4.96
C VAL A 97 11.06 -16.95 5.41
N ASN A 98 11.42 -17.83 6.35
CA ASN A 98 12.77 -17.97 6.88
C ASN A 98 13.67 -18.83 5.99
N GLU A 99 13.09 -19.74 5.20
CA GLU A 99 13.83 -20.54 4.23
C GLU A 99 14.26 -19.71 3.02
N LEU A 100 13.50 -18.67 2.70
CA LEU A 100 13.81 -17.74 1.61
C LEU A 100 15.03 -16.84 1.88
N ALA A 101 15.45 -16.67 3.13
CA ALA A 101 16.59 -15.83 3.49
C ALA A 101 17.96 -16.53 3.31
N ALA A 102 17.97 -17.79 2.86
CA ALA A 102 19.14 -18.67 2.88
C ALA A 102 19.73 -19.02 1.50
N ALA A 103 19.42 -18.25 0.45
CA ALA A 103 19.91 -18.49 -0.92
C ALA A 103 20.88 -17.40 -1.40
#